data_AF-A0A3S4IDB9-F1
#
_entry.id   AF-A0A3S4IDB9-F1
#
_cell.length_a   1.000
_cell.length_b   1.000
_cell.length_c   1.000
_cell.angle_alpha   90.00
_cell.angle_beta   90.00
_cell.angle_gamma   90.00
#
_symmetry.space_group_name_H-M   'P 1'
#
loop_
_entity.id
_entity.type
_entity.pdbx_description
1 polymer ?
#
loop_
_entity_poly.entity_id
_entity_poly.type
_entity_poly.pdbx_seq_one_letter_code
_entity_poly.pdbx_strand_id
1 'polypeptide(L)'
;MYQDKILVRQLGLRPYEAISQAMHDFTDMRDENSNDEIWLVEHYPVFTQGQAGKAEHILMPGDIPVVQSDRGGQVTYHGPANR
;
A
#
# COMPACT_ATOMS: atom_id res chain seq x y z
N MET A 1 12.32 -6.66 -29.76
CA MET A 1 11.96 -5.74 -28.67
C MET A 1 10.71 -6.30 -28.03
N TYR A 2 10.81 -6.89 -26.84
CA TYR A 2 9.62 -7.25 -26.09
C TYR A 2 8.99 -5.95 -25.63
N GLN A 3 7.78 -5.67 -26.11
CA GLN A 3 7.01 -4.55 -25.62
C GLN A 3 6.25 -5.07 -24.40
N ASP A 4 6.93 -5.08 -23.26
CA ASP A 4 6.34 -5.52 -22.00
C ASP A 4 5.14 -4.60 -21.70
N LYS A 5 3.94 -5.17 -21.77
CA LYS A 5 2.70 -4.44 -21.53
C LYS A 5 2.51 -4.29 -20.04
N ILE A 6 2.65 -3.07 -19.53
CA ILE A 6 2.31 -2.75 -18.14
C ILE A 6 0.79 -2.60 -18.03
N LEU A 7 0.18 -3.29 -17.07
CA LEU A 7 -1.24 -3.13 -16.75
C LEU A 7 -1.40 -2.04 -15.68
N VAL A 8 -2.27 -1.05 -15.94
CA VAL A 8 -2.60 -0.02 -14.96
C VAL A 8 -3.97 -0.33 -14.34
N ARG A 9 -4.00 -0.59 -13.04
CA ARG A 9 -5.24 -0.82 -12.27
C ARG A 9 -5.68 0.48 -11.61
N GLN A 10 -6.93 0.89 -11.86
CA GLN A 10 -7.58 1.98 -11.12
C GLN A 10 -8.56 1.39 -10.12
N LEU A 11 -8.19 1.41 -8.84
CA LEU A 11 -8.89 0.66 -7.77
C LEU A 11 -9.87 1.53 -6.96
N GLY A 12 -9.74 2.86 -7.07
CA GLY A 12 -10.55 3.83 -6.33
C GLY A 12 -10.24 3.84 -4.83
N LEU A 13 -11.24 4.16 -4.01
CA LEU A 13 -11.13 4.21 -2.55
C LEU A 13 -11.23 2.81 -1.93
N ARG A 14 -10.17 2.35 -1.25
CA ARG A 14 -10.08 0.98 -0.69
C ARG A 14 -9.42 0.93 0.69
N PRO A 15 -9.75 -0.06 1.55
CA PRO A 15 -8.99 -0.32 2.78
C PRO A 15 -7.53 -0.66 2.48
N TYR A 16 -6.59 -0.15 3.28
CA TYR A 16 -5.16 -0.39 3.07
C TYR A 16 -4.77 -1.87 3.16
N GLU A 17 -5.20 -2.57 4.22
CA GLU A 17 -4.82 -3.98 4.45
C GLU A 17 -5.25 -4.91 3.30
N ALA A 18 -6.48 -4.72 2.77
CA ALA A 18 -6.97 -5.51 1.66
C ALA A 18 -6.12 -5.34 0.39
N ILE A 19 -5.62 -4.13 0.12
CA ILE A 19 -4.79 -3.85 -1.04
C ILE A 19 -3.35 -4.31 -0.81
N SER A 20 -2.81 -4.13 0.41
CA SER A 20 -1.51 -4.68 0.78
C SER A 20 -1.47 -6.19 0.62
N GLN A 21 -2.49 -6.90 1.12
CA GLN A 21 -2.58 -8.34 0.97
C GLN A 21 -2.66 -8.75 -0.49
N ALA A 22 -3.50 -8.09 -1.29
CA ALA A 22 -3.61 -8.38 -2.71
C ALA A 22 -2.30 -8.12 -3.49
N MET A 23 -1.50 -7.13 -3.09
CA MET A 23 -0.16 -6.91 -3.65
C MET A 23 0.84 -8.01 -3.26
N HIS A 24 0.79 -8.51 -2.01
CA HIS A 24 1.58 -9.67 -1.59
C HIS A 24 1.18 -10.91 -2.38
N ASP A 25 -0.12 -11.22 -2.43
CA ASP A 25 -0.65 -12.37 -3.17
C ASP A 25 -0.25 -12.31 -4.65
N PHE A 26 -0.36 -11.14 -5.29
CA PHE A 26 0.08 -10.95 -6.67
C PHE A 26 1.58 -11.20 -6.84
N THR A 27 2.39 -10.75 -5.89
CA THR A 27 3.85 -10.92 -5.92
C THR A 27 4.26 -12.38 -5.67
N ASP A 28 3.53 -13.10 -4.83
CA ASP A 28 3.80 -14.51 -4.54
C ASP A 28 3.38 -15.43 -5.71
N MET A 29 2.34 -15.05 -6.45
CA MET A 29 1.80 -15.85 -7.56
C MET A 29 2.39 -15.52 -8.93
N ARG A 30 3.12 -14.40 -9.09
CA ARG A 30 3.64 -13.99 -10.41
C ARG A 30 4.74 -14.91 -10.91
N ASP A 31 4.75 -15.14 -12.22
CA ASP A 31 5.81 -15.88 -12.91
C ASP A 31 6.36 -15.06 -14.11
N GLU A 32 7.16 -15.70 -14.96
CA GLU A 32 7.74 -15.08 -16.17
C GLU A 32 6.71 -14.64 -17.21
N ASN A 33 5.46 -15.10 -17.11
CA ASN A 33 4.36 -14.76 -18.01
C ASN A 33 3.41 -13.70 -17.42
N SER A 34 3.57 -13.35 -16.13
CA SER A 34 2.81 -12.30 -15.48
C SER A 34 3.27 -10.91 -15.94
N ASN A 35 2.34 -10.11 -16.47
CA ASN A 35 2.61 -8.71 -16.78
C ASN A 35 2.88 -7.91 -15.51
N ASP A 36 3.77 -6.92 -15.59
CA ASP A 36 3.93 -5.93 -14.54
C ASP A 36 2.65 -5.08 -14.38
N GLU A 37 2.38 -4.65 -13.13
CA GLU A 37 1.19 -3.90 -12.80
C GLU A 37 1.50 -2.64 -11.99
N ILE A 38 0.79 -1.55 -12.31
CA ILE A 38 0.78 -0.32 -11.52
C ILE A 38 -0.61 -0.16 -10.92
N TRP A 39 -0.69 -0.07 -9.59
CA TRP A 39 -1.94 -0.01 -8.86
C TRP A 39 -2.17 1.41 -8.34
N LEU A 40 -3.16 2.09 -8.91
CA LEU A 40 -3.59 3.43 -8.51
C LEU A 40 -4.78 3.31 -7.56
N VAL A 41 -4.60 3.77 -6.33
CA VAL A 41 -5.56 3.58 -5.23
C VAL A 41 -5.53 4.78 -4.29
N GLU A 42 -6.69 5.10 -3.72
CA GLU A 42 -6.82 5.98 -2.56
C GLU A 42 -7.23 5.12 -1.35
N HIS A 43 -6.76 5.47 -0.15
CA HIS A 43 -7.10 4.74 1.06
C HIS A 43 -8.02 5.52 1.98
N TYR A 44 -8.83 4.80 2.77
CA TYR A 44 -9.42 5.38 3.98
C TYR A 44 -8.30 5.83 4.94
N PRO A 45 -8.55 6.83 5.82
CA PRO A 45 -7.54 7.32 6.75
C PRO A 45 -6.83 6.20 7.50
N VAL A 46 -5.52 6.13 7.37
CA VAL A 46 -4.68 5.11 8.02
C VAL A 46 -3.26 5.63 8.19
N PHE A 47 -2.65 5.35 9.33
CA PHE A 47 -1.21 5.46 9.50
C PHE A 47 -0.58 4.11 9.18
N THR A 48 0.49 4.12 8.40
CA THR A 48 1.29 2.91 8.14
C THR A 48 2.68 3.10 8.72
N GLN A 49 3.18 2.11 9.46
CA GLN A 49 4.52 2.12 10.04
C GLN A 49 5.40 1.15 9.26
N GLY A 50 6.45 1.65 8.61
CA GLY A 50 7.43 0.81 7.94
C GLY A 50 8.41 0.15 8.91
N GLN A 51 9.29 -0.72 8.38
CA GLN A 51 10.23 -1.53 9.17
C GLN A 51 11.21 -0.72 10.03
N ALA A 52 11.56 0.50 9.62
CA ALA A 52 12.41 1.39 10.40
C ALA A 52 11.63 2.29 11.38
N GLY A 53 10.30 2.18 11.37
CA GLY A 53 9.42 2.90 12.28
C GLY A 53 9.48 2.29 13.67
N LYS A 54 9.59 3.14 14.68
CA LYS A 54 9.41 2.75 16.07
C LYS A 54 8.02 3.14 16.52
N ALA A 55 7.41 2.32 17.39
CA ALA A 55 6.07 2.56 17.92
C ALA A 55 5.96 3.94 18.63
N GLU A 56 7.06 4.41 19.21
CA GLU A 56 7.18 5.71 19.90
C GLU A 56 7.01 6.93 18.96
N HIS A 57 7.08 6.77 17.63
CA HIS A 57 6.88 7.88 16.69
C HIS A 57 5.41 8.16 16.36
N ILE A 58 4.47 7.39 16.90
CA ILE A 58 3.04 7.60 16.71
C ILE A 58 2.49 8.32 17.93
N LEU A 59 2.53 9.64 17.90
CA LEU A 59 1.98 10.48 18.95
C LEU A 59 0.48 10.67 18.71
N MET A 60 -0.34 9.90 19.43
CA MET A 60 -1.80 10.06 19.52
C MET A 60 -2.56 9.97 18.17
N PRO A 61 -2.72 8.76 17.61
CA PRO A 61 -3.39 8.58 16.31
C PRO A 61 -4.91 8.87 16.33
N GLY A 62 -5.49 9.13 17.52
CA GLY A 62 -6.94 9.23 17.68
C GLY A 62 -7.63 7.93 17.28
N ASP A 63 -8.68 8.04 16.48
CA ASP A 63 -9.44 6.88 15.95
C ASP A 63 -8.88 6.34 14.62
N ILE A 64 -7.79 6.91 14.11
CA ILE A 64 -7.20 6.46 12.84
C ILE A 64 -6.38 5.19 13.10
N PRO A 65 -6.65 4.09 12.36
CA PRO A 65 -5.90 2.85 12.54
C PRO A 65 -4.43 3.03 12.19
N VAL A 66 -3.57 2.32 12.93
CA VAL A 66 -2.15 2.16 12.64
C VAL A 66 -1.91 0.74 12.17
N VAL A 67 -1.39 0.58 10.95
CA VAL A 67 -1.08 -0.72 10.35
C VAL A 67 0.43 -0.87 10.20
N GLN A 68 0.98 -2.03 10.57
CA GLN A 68 2.37 -2.36 10.28
C GLN A 68 2.52 -2.70 8.80
N SER A 69 3.55 -2.15 8.16
CA SER A 69 3.90 -2.41 6.77
C SER A 69 5.34 -2.91 6.71
N ASP A 70 5.60 -3.78 5.74
CA ASP A 70 6.94 -4.29 5.43
C ASP A 70 7.78 -3.31 4.59
N ARG A 71 7.22 -2.16 4.20
CA ARG A 71 7.97 -1.12 3.48
C ARG A 71 9.10 -0.53 4.32
N GLY A 72 10.12 -0.01 3.66
CA GLY A 72 11.14 0.83 4.30
C GLY A 72 10.57 2.14 4.86
N GLY A 73 11.33 2.77 5.76
CA GLY A 73 11.00 4.08 6.35
C GLY A 73 10.22 4.00 7.67
N GLN A 74 9.84 5.18 8.18
CA GLN A 74 9.12 5.33 9.46
C GLN A 74 7.60 5.31 9.25
N VAL A 75 6.86 6.24 9.87
CA VAL A 75 5.40 6.37 9.78
C VAL A 75 5.01 7.28 8.62
N THR A 76 3.92 6.95 7.91
CA THR A 76 3.26 7.86 6.96
C THR A 76 1.75 7.74 7.07
N TYR A 77 1.05 8.80 6.66
CA TYR A 77 -0.41 8.84 6.58
C TYR A 77 -0.88 8.60 5.15
N HIS A 78 -1.98 7.87 5.00
CA HIS A 78 -2.76 7.76 3.76
C HIS A 78 -4.21 8.13 4.03
N GLY A 79 -4.83 8.82 3.09
CA GLY A 79 -6.23 9.21 3.18
C GLY A 79 -6.68 9.86 1.86
N PRO A 80 -7.99 10.14 1.71
CA PRO A 80 -8.48 10.88 0.54
C PRO A 80 -7.81 12.25 0.44
N ALA A 81 -7.50 12.70 -0.78
CA ALA A 81 -6.74 13.94 -1.02
C ALA A 81 -7.39 15.23 -0.50
N ASN A 82 -8.69 15.21 -0.16
CA ASN A 82 -9.48 16.38 0.25
C ASN A 82 -9.57 16.57 1.77
N ARG A 83 -8.50 16.34 2.54
CA ARG A 83 -8.47 16.67 3.97
C ARG A 83 -7.23 17.44 4.37
#